data_AF-A0A7C6V2Z7-F1
#
_entry.id   AF-A0A7C6V2Z7-F1
#
_cell.length_a   1.000
_cell.length_b   1.000
_cell.length_c   1.000
_cell.angle_alpha   90.00
_cell.angle_beta   90.00
_cell.angle_gamma   90.00
#
_symmetry.space_group_name_H-M   'P 1'
#
loop_
_entity.id
_entity.type
_entity.pdbx_description
1 polymer ?
#
loop_
_entity_poly.entity_id
_entity_poly.type
_entity_poly.pdbx_seq_one_letter_code
_entity_poly.pdbx_strand_id
1 'polypeptide(L)'
;MANTRILHMRFPTSVITALEELLNDLNVSRNEFIVQAVREKISRELRLRGLKKTRGSLGPEDAPEWTGASAAEWVRKVRGEESRALLWPS
;
A
#
# COMPACT_ATOMS: atom_id res chain seq x y z
N MET A 1 -20.32 -18.72 -1.03
CA MET A 1 -21.13 -17.51 -1.32
C MET A 1 -21.74 -16.84 -0.08
N ALA A 2 -21.47 -17.32 1.15
CA ALA A 2 -22.19 -16.89 2.36
C ALA A 2 -21.77 -15.51 2.95
N ASN A 3 -20.93 -14.72 2.28
CA ASN A 3 -20.41 -13.47 2.85
C ASN A 3 -20.20 -12.37 1.79
N THR A 4 -21.19 -12.17 0.94
CA THR A 4 -21.18 -11.13 -0.10
C THR A 4 -22.49 -10.36 -0.07
N ARG A 5 -22.44 -9.04 -0.24
CA ARG A 5 -23.61 -8.17 -0.34
C ARG A 5 -23.60 -7.43 -1.67
N ILE A 6 -24.77 -7.23 -2.27
CA ILE A 6 -24.92 -6.45 -3.49
C ILE A 6 -24.84 -4.97 -3.14
N LEU A 7 -24.10 -4.21 -3.93
CA LEU A 7 -23.99 -2.76 -3.82
C LEU A 7 -24.45 -2.12 -5.14
N HIS A 8 -25.57 -1.40 -5.10
CA HIS A 8 -26.07 -0.66 -6.26
C HIS A 8 -25.39 0.72 -6.32
N MET A 9 -24.71 1.01 -7.43
CA MET A 9 -23.98 2.26 -7.64
C MET A 9 -24.27 2.80 -9.05
N ARG A 10 -24.29 4.12 -9.18
CA ARG A 10 -24.35 4.77 -10.50
C ARG A 10 -22.93 5.12 -10.95
N PHE A 11 -22.64 4.86 -12.21
CA PHE A 11 -21.40 5.27 -12.86
C PHE A 11 -21.71 6.21 -14.02
N PRO A 12 -20.83 7.17 -14.31
CA PRO A 12 -20.88 7.90 -15.57
C PRO A 12 -20.76 6.94 -16.75
N THR A 13 -21.54 7.16 -17.81
CA THR A 13 -21.54 6.29 -18.99
C THR A 13 -20.16 6.16 -19.62
N SER A 14 -19.41 7.27 -19.70
CA SER A 14 -18.04 7.26 -20.24
C SER A 14 -17.09 6.34 -19.49
N VAL A 15 -17.26 6.20 -18.16
CA VAL A 15 -16.45 5.30 -17.33
C VAL A 15 -16.82 3.85 -17.60
N ILE A 16 -18.11 3.55 -17.77
CA ILE A 16 -18.56 2.20 -18.12
C ILE A 16 -18.04 1.79 -19.49
N THR A 17 -18.11 2.67 -20.49
CA THR A 17 -17.59 2.38 -21.84
C THR A 17 -16.10 2.05 -21.80
N ALA A 18 -15.29 2.90 -21.15
CA ALA A 18 -13.85 2.66 -21.02
C ALA A 18 -13.53 1.38 -20.23
N LEU A 19 -14.33 1.05 -19.21
CA LEU A 19 -14.18 -0.20 -18.46
C LEU A 19 -14.48 -1.41 -19.33
N GLU A 20 -15.53 -1.36 -20.16
CA GLU A 20 -15.90 -2.47 -21.04
C GLU A 20 -14.84 -2.73 -22.12
N GLU A 21 -14.29 -1.68 -22.72
CA GLU A 21 -13.15 -1.77 -23.65
C GLU A 21 -11.95 -2.46 -22.98
N LEU A 22 -11.56 -2.00 -21.79
CA LEU A 22 -10.43 -2.57 -21.06
C LEU A 22 -10.66 -4.04 -20.67
N LEU A 23 -11.87 -4.41 -20.26
CA LEU A 23 -12.18 -5.79 -19.87
C LEU A 23 -12.15 -6.75 -21.06
N ASN A 24 -12.54 -6.28 -22.24
CA ASN A 24 -12.43 -7.07 -23.47
C ASN A 24 -10.97 -7.37 -23.80
N ASP A 25 -10.07 -6.39 -23.63
CA ASP A 25 -8.64 -6.57 -23.86
C ASP A 25 -7.99 -7.51 -22.84
N LEU A 26 -8.38 -7.41 -21.57
CA LEU A 26 -7.78 -8.17 -20.47
C LEU A 26 -8.37 -9.59 -20.31
N ASN A 27 -9.54 -9.86 -20.89
CA ASN A 27 -10.29 -11.10 -20.71
C ASN A 27 -10.53 -11.47 -19.23
N VAL A 28 -10.90 -10.47 -18.41
CA VAL A 28 -11.18 -10.61 -16.97
C VAL A 28 -12.65 -10.30 -16.68
N SER A 29 -13.23 -10.92 -15.64
CA SER A 29 -14.60 -10.63 -15.26
C SER A 29 -14.75 -9.23 -14.66
N ARG A 30 -15.84 -8.54 -15.03
CA ARG A 30 -16.18 -7.20 -14.50
C ARG A 30 -16.19 -7.16 -12.96
N ASN A 31 -16.82 -8.15 -12.34
CA ASN A 31 -16.94 -8.20 -10.89
C ASN A 31 -15.58 -8.36 -10.21
N GLU A 32 -14.73 -9.26 -10.72
CA GLU A 32 -13.37 -9.45 -10.20
C GLU A 32 -12.55 -8.17 -10.32
N PHE A 33 -12.55 -7.54 -11.50
CA PHE A 33 -11.82 -6.30 -11.74
C PHE A 33 -12.24 -5.19 -10.77
N ILE A 34 -13.55 -4.95 -10.64
CA ILE A 34 -14.09 -3.92 -9.74
C ILE A 34 -13.76 -4.23 -8.28
N VAL A 35 -13.92 -5.49 -7.85
CA VAL A 35 -13.61 -5.89 -6.47
C VAL A 35 -12.14 -5.66 -6.16
N GLN A 36 -11.23 -6.00 -7.08
CA GLN A 36 -9.80 -5.77 -6.88
C GLN A 36 -9.46 -4.28 -6.84
N ALA A 37 -9.98 -3.49 -7.78
CA ALA A 37 -9.76 -2.03 -7.80
C ALA A 37 -10.25 -1.36 -6.51
N VAL A 38 -11.41 -1.77 -6.00
CA VAL A 38 -11.96 -1.26 -4.73
C VAL A 38 -11.09 -1.67 -3.54
N ARG A 39 -10.63 -2.94 -3.49
CA ARG A 39 -9.73 -3.42 -2.43
C ARG A 39 -8.41 -2.65 -2.40
N GLU A 40 -7.83 -2.42 -3.56
CA GLU A 40 -6.59 -1.65 -3.70
C GLU A 40 -6.78 -0.21 -3.23
N LYS A 41 -7.86 0.45 -3.68
CA LYS A 41 -8.17 1.83 -3.28
C LYS A 41 -8.40 1.94 -1.77
N ILE A 42 -9.15 1.03 -1.16
CA ILE A 42 -9.36 1.02 0.29
C ILE A 42 -8.03 0.86 1.03
N SER A 43 -7.21 -0.11 0.62
CA SER A 43 -5.90 -0.37 1.24
C SER A 43 -4.99 0.86 1.18
N ARG A 44 -4.97 1.53 0.01
CA ARG A 44 -4.22 2.78 -0.19
C ARG A 44 -4.71 3.91 0.71
N GLU A 45 -6.02 4.12 0.80
CA GLU A 45 -6.60 5.16 1.67
C GLU A 45 -6.31 4.90 3.16
N LEU A 46 -6.40 3.64 3.60
CA LEU A 46 -6.09 3.26 4.98
C LEU A 46 -4.60 3.47 5.30
N ARG A 47 -3.69 3.09 4.38
CA ARG A 47 -2.26 3.34 4.55
C ARG A 47 -1.95 4.83 4.66
N LEU A 48 -2.53 5.65 3.79
CA LEU A 48 -2.35 7.10 3.84
C LEU A 48 -2.90 7.71 5.14
N ARG A 49 -4.06 7.24 5.61
CA ARG A 49 -4.62 7.67 6.91
C ARG A 49 -3.71 7.28 8.07
N GLY A 50 -3.18 6.06 8.06
CA GLY A 50 -2.21 5.60 9.07
C GLY A 50 -0.99 6.51 9.12
N LEU A 51 -0.34 6.76 7.97
CA LEU A 51 0.82 7.64 7.87
C LEU A 51 0.52 9.07 8.34
N LYS A 52 -0.67 9.61 8.03
CA LYS A 52 -1.10 10.92 8.52
C LYS A 52 -1.28 10.95 10.03
N LYS A 53 -1.81 9.89 10.63
CA LYS A 53 -1.98 9.77 12.09
C LYS A 53 -0.65 9.65 12.83
N THR A 54 0.34 9.00 12.22
CA THR A 54 1.69 8.84 12.79
C THR A 54 2.59 10.04 12.48
N ARG A 55 2.11 11.04 11.74
CA ARG A 55 2.91 12.23 11.45
C ARG A 55 3.13 13.02 12.75
N GLY A 56 4.39 13.14 13.16
CA GLY A 56 4.77 13.83 14.38
C GLY A 56 4.56 13.02 15.66
N SER A 57 4.27 11.71 15.55
CA SER A 57 4.21 10.83 16.72
C SER A 57 5.59 10.41 17.24
N LEU A 58 6.66 10.80 16.54
CA LEU A 58 8.05 10.59 16.95
C LEU A 58 8.75 11.95 16.97
N GLY A 59 9.30 12.30 18.12
CA GLY A 59 10.22 13.42 18.31
C GLY A 59 11.69 13.01 18.05
N PRO A 60 12.62 13.98 17.97
CA PRO A 60 14.06 13.70 17.88
C PRO A 60 14.59 12.81 19.01
N GLU A 61 13.97 12.85 20.18
CA GLU A 61 14.27 12.02 21.34
C GLU A 61 13.90 10.54 21.15
N ASP A 62 12.91 10.24 20.30
CA ASP A 62 12.44 8.87 20.07
C ASP A 62 13.31 8.13 19.07
N ALA A 63 14.06 8.86 18.23
CA ALA A 63 15.04 8.31 17.28
C ALA A 63 16.22 9.28 17.07
N PRO A 64 17.12 9.42 18.07
CA PRO A 64 18.23 10.37 18.00
C PRO A 64 19.14 10.16 16.79
N GLU A 65 19.33 8.91 16.38
CA GLU A 65 20.14 8.52 15.22
C GLU A 65 19.60 9.03 13.88
N TRP A 66 18.32 9.41 13.79
CA TRP A 66 17.74 10.03 12.58
C TRP A 66 18.17 11.50 12.41
N THR A 67 18.65 12.13 13.47
CA THR A 67 19.10 13.54 13.46
C THR A 67 20.61 13.69 13.53
N GLY A 68 21.33 12.69 14.06
CA GLY A 68 22.78 12.74 14.30
C GLY A 68 23.66 12.27 13.14
N ALA A 69 23.14 11.50 12.18
CA ALA A 69 23.88 11.01 11.01
C ALA A 69 23.06 11.23 9.74
N SER A 70 23.72 11.25 8.57
CA SER A 70 22.96 11.33 7.32
C SER A 70 22.08 10.08 7.16
N ALA A 71 20.88 10.25 6.61
CA ALA A 71 19.97 9.12 6.37
C ALA A 71 20.65 7.98 5.57
N ALA A 72 21.58 8.33 4.67
CA ALA A 72 22.35 7.36 3.89
C ALA A 72 23.37 6.56 4.70
N GLU A 73 24.01 7.16 5.71
CA GLU A 73 24.90 6.46 6.63
C GLU A 73 24.12 5.55 7.57
N TRP A 74 23.00 6.04 8.09
CA TRP A 74 22.09 5.24 8.93
C TRP A 74 21.55 4.01 8.17
N VAL A 75 21.04 4.20 6.94
CA VAL A 75 20.55 3.07 6.10
C VAL A 75 21.67 2.08 5.78
N ARG A 76 22.89 2.56 5.48
CA ARG A 76 24.04 1.66 5.24
C ARG A 76 24.39 0.83 6.47
N LYS A 77 24.37 1.45 7.66
CA LYS A 77 24.62 0.76 8.93
C LYS A 77 23.55 -0.31 9.18
N VAL A 78 22.26 0.03 9.10
CA VAL A 78 21.15 -0.92 9.32
C VAL A 78 21.21 -2.11 8.35
N ARG A 79 21.41 -1.85 7.05
CA ARG A 79 21.51 -2.95 6.04
C ARG A 79 22.77 -3.79 6.21
N GLY A 80 23.88 -3.18 6.66
CA GLY A 80 25.12 -3.88 6.97
C GLY A 80 25.00 -4.76 8.21
N GLU A 81 24.28 -4.30 9.24
CA GLU A 81 23.95 -5.06 10.45
C GLU A 81 23.01 -6.23 10.15
N GLU A 82 21.99 -6.02 9.30
CA GLU A 82 21.07 -7.08 8.83
C GLU A 82 21.83 -8.18 8.06
N SER A 83 22.78 -7.79 7.21
CA SER A 83 23.66 -8.73 6.49
C SER A 83 24.58 -9.52 7.43
N ARG A 84 24.99 -8.93 8.55
CA ARG A 84 25.79 -9.61 9.60
C ARG A 84 24.94 -10.52 10.49
N ALA A 85 23.70 -10.16 10.76
CA ALA A 85 22.77 -10.97 11.55
C ALA A 85 22.37 -12.27 10.83
N LEU A 86 22.31 -12.26 9.49
CA LEU A 86 22.08 -13.46 8.66
C LEU A 86 23.29 -14.40 8.58
N LEU A 87 24.45 -14.01 9.11
CA LEU A 87 25.69 -14.81 9.14
C LEU A 87 25.91 -15.53 10.48
N TRP A 88 24.92 -15.55 11.38
CA TRP A 88 25.04 -16.37 12.60
C TRP A 88 25.02 -17.86 12.24
N PRO A 89 26.06 -18.65 12.56
CA PRO A 89 26.11 -20.07 12.26
C PRO A 89 25.18 -20.83 13.21
N SER A 90 24.54 -21.89 12.70
CA SER A 90 23.87 -22.90 13.53
C SER A 90 24.82 -23.56 14.51
#